data_AF-A0A821P1R9-F1
#
_entry.id   AF-A0A821P1R9-F1
#
_cell.length_a   1.000
_cell.length_b   1.000
_cell.length_c   1.000
_cell.angle_alpha   90.00
_cell.angle_beta   90.00
_cell.angle_gamma   90.00
#
_symmetry.space_group_name_H-M   'P 1'
#
loop_
_entity.id
_entity.type
_entity.pdbx_description
1 polymer ?
#
loop_
_entity_poly.entity_id
_entity_poly.type
_entity_poly.pdbx_seq_one_letter_code
_entity_poly.pdbx_strand_id
1 'polypeptide(L)'
;MNKQLSIFTQQTPIYRLLNEALRKVDRRSLSLWYGYVKLFLAALYKLPPYRGTVWCGIPHDLSTKYRKDDERIWWSFGSRISSLDILTSPNFLGASGVRTLFNIGVFDGRRISEFSEFNAEDEILLLPGTYVRVVSEMKQSGGLHIIHLKQIEPPYFLLGSPEKVDRKSPHVSQYHK
;
A
#
# COMPACT_ATOMS: atom_id res chain seq x y z
N MET A 1 -7.76 20.96 0.17
CA MET A 1 -7.61 19.60 -0.36
C MET A 1 -6.14 19.23 -0.58
N ASN A 2 -5.31 20.16 -1.08
CA ASN A 2 -3.91 19.89 -1.44
C ASN A 2 -2.92 19.72 -0.26
N LYS A 3 -3.20 20.29 0.93
CA LYS A 3 -2.27 20.22 2.08
C LYS A 3 -2.09 18.82 2.67
N GLN A 4 -3.08 17.93 2.58
CA GLN A 4 -3.00 16.63 3.28
C GLN A 4 -2.04 15.63 2.61
N LEU A 5 -2.00 15.64 1.27
CA LEU A 5 -1.08 14.80 0.48
C LEU A 5 0.37 15.27 0.66
N SER A 6 0.60 16.59 0.61
CA SER A 6 1.91 17.20 0.86
C SER A 6 2.45 16.92 2.28
N ILE A 7 1.61 16.97 3.32
CA ILE A 7 2.03 16.65 4.70
C ILE A 7 2.47 15.19 4.86
N PHE A 8 1.87 14.28 4.08
CA PHE A 8 2.19 12.86 4.11
C PHE A 8 3.56 12.54 3.49
N THR A 9 3.96 13.29 2.46
CA THR A 9 5.25 13.15 1.76
C THR A 9 6.38 13.97 2.40
N GLN A 10 6.05 14.98 3.21
CA GLN A 10 7.03 15.78 3.97
C GLN A 10 7.77 14.92 5.02
N GLN A 11 8.94 15.40 5.47
CA GLN A 11 9.70 14.82 6.60
C GLN A 11 9.00 14.98 7.97
N THR A 12 7.68 14.78 8.03
CA THR A 12 6.92 14.77 9.27
C THR A 12 6.92 13.36 9.87
N PRO A 13 6.79 13.22 11.19
CA PRO A 13 6.66 11.91 11.82
C PRO A 13 5.32 11.22 11.50
N ILE A 14 4.38 11.90 10.83
CA ILE A 14 3.02 11.40 10.56
C ILE A 14 3.06 10.10 9.76
N TYR A 15 3.83 10.05 8.66
CA TYR A 15 3.98 8.84 7.84
C TYR A 15 4.41 7.63 8.70
N ARG A 16 5.45 7.83 9.52
CA ARG A 16 6.04 6.80 10.36
C ARG A 16 5.07 6.33 11.44
N LEU A 17 4.51 7.26 12.21
CA LEU A 17 3.63 6.97 13.34
C LEU A 17 2.32 6.34 12.89
N LEU A 18 1.73 6.83 11.80
CA LEU A 18 0.52 6.25 11.22
C LEU A 18 0.78 4.82 10.74
N ASN A 19 1.86 4.58 10.01
CA ASN A 19 2.19 3.25 9.53
C ASN A 19 2.55 2.27 10.65
N GLU A 20 3.13 2.74 11.74
CA GLU A 20 3.32 1.93 12.95
C GLU A 20 1.97 1.53 13.57
N ALA A 21 1.06 2.50 13.74
CA ALA A 21 -0.28 2.25 14.27
C ALA A 21 -1.09 1.28 13.40
N LEU A 22 -0.98 1.39 12.07
CA LEU A 22 -1.66 0.50 11.12
C LEU A 22 -1.17 -0.96 11.20
N ARG A 23 0.11 -1.19 11.52
CA ARG A 23 0.70 -2.54 11.64
C ARG A 23 0.38 -3.23 12.96
N LYS A 24 -0.01 -2.48 14.00
CA LYS A 24 -0.33 -3.06 15.32
C LYS A 24 -1.60 -3.91 15.25
N VAL A 25 -1.54 -5.09 15.84
CA VAL A 25 -2.71 -5.99 15.95
C VAL A 25 -3.81 -5.33 16.79
N ASP A 26 -3.42 -4.64 17.86
CA ASP A 26 -4.35 -3.85 18.66
C ASP A 26 -4.86 -2.64 17.87
N ARG A 27 -6.15 -2.68 17.50
CA ARG A 27 -6.80 -1.62 16.72
C ARG A 27 -7.11 -0.38 17.54
N ARG A 28 -7.02 -0.44 18.88
CA ARG A 28 -7.24 0.73 19.76
C ARG A 28 -6.19 1.82 19.51
N SER A 29 -4.96 1.44 19.15
CA SER A 29 -3.92 2.42 18.81
C SER A 29 -4.22 3.23 17.54
N LEU A 30 -5.15 2.76 16.69
CA LEU A 30 -5.56 3.47 15.49
C LEU A 30 -6.68 4.49 15.76
N SER A 31 -7.34 4.45 16.91
CA SER A 31 -8.47 5.35 17.25
C SER A 31 -8.13 6.83 17.11
N LEU A 32 -6.93 7.23 17.56
CA LEU A 32 -6.41 8.61 17.44
C LEU A 32 -6.22 9.05 15.97
N TRP A 33 -6.07 8.09 15.06
CA TRP A 33 -5.82 8.32 13.65
C TRP A 33 -7.08 8.24 12.78
N TYR A 34 -8.24 7.82 13.31
CA TYR A 34 -9.45 7.59 12.48
C TYR A 34 -9.86 8.82 11.67
N GLY A 35 -9.85 10.00 12.28
CA GLY A 35 -10.18 11.25 11.58
C GLY A 35 -9.21 11.52 10.43
N TYR A 36 -7.90 11.39 10.70
CA TYR A 36 -6.86 11.58 9.68
C TYR A 36 -6.95 10.54 8.57
N VAL A 37 -7.04 9.25 8.91
CA VAL A 37 -7.14 8.14 7.95
C VAL A 37 -8.38 8.30 7.07
N LYS A 38 -9.53 8.65 7.65
CA LYS A 38 -10.77 8.87 6.89
C LYS A 38 -10.63 10.01 5.89
N LEU A 39 -10.09 11.16 6.32
CA LEU A 39 -9.87 12.32 5.45
C LEU A 39 -8.84 12.01 4.35
N PHE A 40 -7.74 11.35 4.72
CA PHE A 40 -6.67 11.03 3.80
C PHE A 40 -7.11 10.01 2.75
N LEU A 41 -7.80 8.94 3.16
CA LEU A 41 -8.44 8.01 2.22
C LEU A 41 -9.45 8.72 1.32
N ALA A 42 -10.31 9.60 1.88
CA ALA A 42 -11.27 10.36 1.08
C ALA A 42 -10.60 11.27 0.04
N ALA A 43 -9.43 11.83 0.34
CA ALA A 43 -8.64 12.59 -0.63
C ALA A 43 -8.04 11.67 -1.71
N LEU A 44 -7.47 10.54 -1.30
CA LEU A 44 -6.88 9.54 -2.20
C LEU A 44 -7.91 8.93 -3.15
N TYR A 45 -9.15 8.69 -2.70
CA TYR A 45 -10.24 8.19 -3.55
C TYR A 45 -10.72 9.18 -4.61
N LYS A 46 -10.30 10.46 -4.55
CA LYS A 46 -10.56 11.43 -5.63
C LYS A 46 -9.55 11.36 -6.76
N LEU A 47 -8.44 10.65 -6.56
CA LEU A 47 -7.42 10.45 -7.58
C LEU A 47 -7.76 9.21 -8.41
N PRO A 48 -7.49 9.23 -9.73
CA PRO A 48 -7.73 8.07 -10.58
C PRO A 48 -6.91 6.86 -10.10
N PRO A 49 -7.46 5.64 -10.21
CA PRO A 49 -6.73 4.45 -9.83
C PRO A 49 -5.57 4.18 -10.80
N TYR A 50 -4.38 3.95 -10.24
CA TYR A 50 -3.22 3.47 -10.97
C TYR A 50 -3.25 1.94 -11.07
N ARG A 51 -3.01 1.43 -12.27
CA ARG A 51 -2.83 0.01 -12.57
C ARG A 51 -1.45 -0.22 -13.16
N GLY A 52 -0.67 -1.11 -12.56
CA GLY A 52 0.69 -1.37 -13.01
C GLY A 52 1.53 -2.03 -11.93
N THR A 53 2.84 -2.02 -12.13
CA THR A 53 3.81 -2.58 -11.19
C THR A 53 4.41 -1.47 -10.34
N VAL A 54 4.43 -1.69 -9.03
CA VAL A 54 5.09 -0.81 -8.07
C VAL A 54 6.16 -1.59 -7.32
N TRP A 55 7.19 -0.88 -6.90
CA TRP A 55 8.37 -1.50 -6.31
C TRP A 55 8.66 -0.94 -4.92
N CYS A 56 9.11 -1.80 -4.00
CA CYS A 56 9.42 -1.39 -2.63
C CYS A 56 10.66 -2.13 -2.13
N GLY A 57 11.72 -1.38 -1.81
CA GLY A 57 12.93 -1.91 -1.20
C GLY A 57 12.87 -1.86 0.32
N ILE A 58 13.32 -2.93 0.99
CA ILE A 58 13.48 -3.00 2.45
C ILE A 58 14.88 -3.53 2.78
N PRO A 59 15.66 -2.86 3.65
CA PRO A 59 17.04 -3.25 3.97
C PRO A 59 17.12 -4.43 4.97
N HIS A 60 16.24 -5.43 4.82
CA HIS A 60 16.17 -6.63 5.67
C HIS A 60 15.71 -7.84 4.84
N ASP A 61 16.04 -9.06 5.29
CA ASP A 61 15.47 -10.29 4.73
C ASP A 61 14.04 -10.50 5.26
N LEU A 62 13.09 -10.59 4.33
CA LEU A 62 11.71 -10.94 4.62
C LEU A 62 11.25 -12.21 3.90
N SER A 63 12.13 -12.91 3.18
CA SER A 63 11.78 -14.09 2.37
C SER A 63 11.09 -15.19 3.19
N THR A 64 11.54 -15.41 4.43
CA THR A 64 10.90 -16.39 5.32
C THR A 64 9.46 -16.05 5.70
N LYS A 65 9.04 -14.79 5.55
CA LYS A 65 7.68 -14.31 5.88
C LYS A 65 6.74 -14.35 4.68
N TYR A 66 7.21 -14.58 3.46
CA TYR A 66 6.37 -14.55 2.26
C TYR A 66 6.59 -15.82 1.47
N ARG A 67 5.71 -16.80 1.66
CA ARG A 67 5.73 -18.03 0.89
C ARG A 67 4.75 -17.94 -0.27
N LYS A 68 5.07 -18.65 -1.35
CA LYS A 68 4.21 -18.72 -2.52
C LYS A 68 2.78 -19.08 -2.13
N ASP A 69 1.82 -18.43 -2.77
CA ASP A 69 0.38 -18.57 -2.57
C ASP A 69 -0.15 -18.02 -1.23
N ASP A 70 0.71 -17.50 -0.34
CA ASP A 70 0.28 -16.79 0.86
C ASP A 70 -0.55 -15.55 0.50
N GLU A 71 -1.71 -15.43 1.12
CA GLU A 71 -2.58 -14.24 1.03
C GLU A 71 -2.49 -13.41 2.30
N ARG A 72 -2.27 -12.10 2.14
CA ARG A 72 -2.03 -11.21 3.27
C ARG A 72 -2.62 -9.83 3.01
N ILE A 73 -2.84 -9.11 4.10
CA ILE A 73 -3.25 -7.71 4.06
C ILE A 73 -2.02 -6.83 4.21
N TRP A 74 -1.80 -5.96 3.24
CA TRP A 74 -0.85 -4.88 3.32
C TRP A 74 -1.45 -3.72 4.12
N TRP A 75 -1.09 -3.63 5.40
CA TRP A 75 -1.72 -2.69 6.34
C TRP A 75 -1.23 -1.25 6.23
N SER A 76 -0.01 -1.02 5.74
CA SER A 76 0.60 0.32 5.72
C SER A 76 0.30 1.08 4.44
N PHE A 77 0.20 2.39 4.54
CA PHE A 77 0.46 3.23 3.37
C PHE A 77 1.92 3.02 2.96
N GLY A 78 2.15 2.61 1.72
CA GLY A 78 3.51 2.46 1.20
C GLY A 78 3.69 3.33 -0.01
N SER A 79 4.49 4.38 0.14
CA SER A 79 5.05 5.12 -0.99
C SER A 79 5.96 4.17 -1.77
N ARG A 80 5.74 4.10 -3.07
CA ARG A 80 6.46 3.18 -3.97
C ARG A 80 6.77 3.87 -5.26
N ILE A 81 7.92 3.50 -5.80
CA ILE A 81 8.40 4.05 -7.06
C ILE A 81 7.93 3.11 -8.17
N SER A 82 7.45 3.69 -9.27
CA SER A 82 7.13 2.93 -10.49
C SER A 82 8.38 2.62 -11.34
N SER A 83 9.49 3.34 -11.14
CA SER A 83 10.77 3.16 -11.84
C SER A 83 11.81 2.43 -10.99
N LEU A 84 12.46 1.43 -11.60
CA LEU A 84 13.50 0.61 -10.98
C LEU A 84 14.84 1.36 -10.83
N ASP A 85 15.09 2.37 -11.66
CA ASP A 85 16.37 3.09 -11.70
C ASP A 85 16.67 3.78 -10.37
N ILE A 86 15.64 4.36 -9.75
CA ILE A 86 15.74 5.06 -8.47
C ILE A 86 16.01 4.09 -7.31
N LEU A 87 15.50 2.85 -7.39
CA LEU A 87 15.63 1.86 -6.31
C LEU A 87 17.06 1.41 -6.04
N THR A 88 17.90 1.41 -7.06
CA THR A 88 19.31 1.02 -6.91
C THR A 88 20.14 2.04 -6.15
N SER A 89 19.62 3.26 -5.93
CA SER A 89 20.33 4.29 -5.18
C SER A 89 20.50 3.88 -3.71
N PRO A 90 21.60 4.29 -3.05
CA PRO A 90 21.83 4.00 -1.64
C PRO A 90 20.73 4.49 -0.69
N ASN A 91 19.95 5.49 -1.11
CA ASN A 91 18.87 6.06 -0.31
C ASN A 91 17.61 5.18 -0.29
N PHE A 92 17.52 4.17 -1.15
CA PHE A 92 16.39 3.24 -1.23
C PHE A 92 16.81 1.82 -0.85
N LEU A 93 17.07 0.95 -1.83
CA LEU A 93 17.44 -0.44 -1.58
C LEU A 93 18.97 -0.58 -1.44
N GLY A 94 19.73 0.24 -2.16
CA GLY A 94 21.17 0.07 -2.32
C GLY A 94 21.54 -1.20 -3.10
N ALA A 95 22.85 -1.34 -3.35
CA ALA A 95 23.40 -2.39 -4.20
C ALA A 95 23.94 -3.61 -3.43
N SER A 96 24.08 -3.52 -2.10
CA SER A 96 24.74 -4.54 -1.28
C SER A 96 24.00 -4.82 0.03
N GLY A 97 24.41 -5.89 0.72
CA GLY A 97 23.80 -6.31 1.98
C GLY A 97 22.52 -7.13 1.79
N VAL A 98 22.07 -7.73 2.89
CA VAL A 98 20.85 -8.53 2.95
C VAL A 98 19.63 -7.63 2.86
N ARG A 99 18.81 -7.81 1.82
CA ARG A 99 17.71 -6.91 1.51
C ARG A 99 16.60 -7.58 0.72
N THR A 100 15.41 -7.01 0.78
CA THR A 100 14.23 -7.51 0.09
C THR A 100 13.70 -6.45 -0.88
N LEU A 101 13.47 -6.82 -2.13
CA LEU A 101 12.74 -6.04 -3.12
C LEU A 101 11.36 -6.67 -3.35
N PHE A 102 10.30 -5.93 -3.06
CA PHE A 102 8.97 -6.29 -3.49
C PHE A 102 8.70 -5.75 -4.90
N ASN A 103 8.28 -6.64 -5.79
CA ASN A 103 7.59 -6.32 -7.03
C ASN A 103 6.10 -6.54 -6.77
N ILE A 104 5.26 -5.52 -6.93
CA ILE A 104 3.83 -5.65 -6.64
C ILE A 104 3.02 -5.22 -7.86
N GLY A 105 2.30 -6.16 -8.48
CA GLY A 105 1.27 -5.83 -9.46
C GLY A 105 0.03 -5.32 -8.77
N VAL A 106 -0.37 -4.07 -9.02
CA VAL A 106 -1.50 -3.39 -8.36
C VAL A 106 -2.54 -2.94 -9.38
N PHE A 107 -3.80 -2.91 -8.96
CA PHE A 107 -4.91 -2.37 -9.74
C PHE A 107 -5.60 -1.17 -9.07
N ASP A 108 -5.27 -0.90 -7.80
CA ASP A 108 -5.86 0.19 -7.00
C ASP A 108 -4.79 1.04 -6.31
N GLY A 109 -3.70 1.36 -7.02
CA GLY A 109 -2.73 2.35 -6.55
C GLY A 109 -3.24 3.78 -6.69
N ARG A 110 -2.62 4.74 -6.03
CA ARG A 110 -2.90 6.18 -6.19
C ARG A 110 -1.62 6.92 -6.52
N ARG A 111 -1.55 7.50 -7.72
CA ARG A 111 -0.43 8.36 -8.09
C ARG A 111 -0.52 9.65 -7.28
N ILE A 112 0.50 9.93 -6.49
CA ILE A 112 0.57 11.12 -5.65
C ILE A 112 1.74 12.04 -6.02
N SER A 113 2.45 11.73 -7.11
CA SER A 113 3.62 12.49 -7.61
C SER A 113 3.33 13.98 -7.76
N GLU A 114 2.14 14.36 -8.23
CA GLU A 114 1.71 15.77 -8.39
C GLU A 114 1.54 16.54 -7.07
N PHE A 115 1.50 15.82 -5.95
CA PHE A 115 1.31 16.37 -4.60
C PHE A 115 2.51 16.12 -3.70
N SER A 116 3.53 15.42 -4.19
CA SER A 116 4.76 15.13 -3.49
C SER A 116 5.72 16.31 -3.60
N GLU A 117 6.43 16.63 -2.52
CA GLU A 117 7.51 17.63 -2.59
C GLU A 117 8.69 17.14 -3.44
N PHE A 118 8.76 15.81 -3.66
CA PHE A 118 9.78 15.14 -4.45
C PHE A 118 9.21 14.75 -5.82
N ASN A 119 8.93 15.76 -6.66
CA ASN A 119 8.36 15.61 -8.02
C ASN A 119 9.16 14.69 -8.98
N ALA A 120 10.37 14.26 -8.59
CA ALA A 120 11.24 13.39 -9.39
C ALA A 120 10.84 11.91 -9.32
N GLU A 121 10.00 11.52 -8.36
CA GLU A 121 9.60 10.14 -8.14
C GLU A 121 8.16 9.97 -8.63
N ASP A 122 7.91 9.07 -9.60
CA ASP A 122 6.55 8.69 -9.99
C ASP A 122 5.94 7.83 -8.86
N GLU A 123 5.59 8.53 -7.79
CA GLU A 123 5.20 8.01 -6.50
C GLU A 123 3.77 7.48 -6.55
N ILE A 124 3.66 6.17 -6.38
CA ILE A 124 2.40 5.46 -6.28
C ILE A 124 2.20 5.00 -4.83
N LEU A 125 1.11 5.46 -4.23
CA LEU A 125 0.69 5.07 -2.90
C LEU A 125 -0.22 3.83 -2.97
N LEU A 126 0.15 2.77 -2.26
CA LEU A 126 -0.76 1.66 -1.99
C LEU A 126 -1.59 1.96 -0.74
N LEU A 127 -2.89 1.73 -0.82
CA LEU A 127 -3.82 1.99 0.28
C LEU A 127 -3.66 0.94 1.40
N PRO A 128 -3.85 1.32 2.67
CA PRO A 128 -3.88 0.39 3.79
C PRO A 128 -5.06 -0.57 3.60
N GLY A 129 -4.87 -1.82 3.99
CA GLY A 129 -5.89 -2.85 3.82
C GLY A 129 -5.88 -3.50 2.44
N THR A 130 -4.88 -3.21 1.59
CA THR A 130 -4.75 -3.85 0.27
C THR A 130 -4.46 -5.33 0.43
N TYR A 131 -5.28 -6.19 -0.19
CA TYR A 131 -5.03 -7.63 -0.19
C TYR A 131 -4.04 -7.99 -1.29
N VAL A 132 -3.06 -8.81 -0.94
CA VAL A 132 -2.02 -9.26 -1.85
C VAL A 132 -1.79 -10.77 -1.70
N ARG A 133 -1.47 -11.42 -2.81
CA ARG A 133 -0.99 -12.81 -2.85
C ARG A 133 0.46 -12.85 -3.29
N VAL A 134 1.26 -13.72 -2.66
CA VAL A 134 2.62 -14.02 -3.13
C VAL A 134 2.55 -14.89 -4.38
N VAL A 135 3.05 -14.36 -5.50
CA VAL A 135 3.11 -15.07 -6.78
C VAL A 135 4.37 -15.91 -6.88
N SER A 136 5.51 -15.36 -6.48
CA SER A 136 6.80 -16.03 -6.50
C SER A 136 7.81 -15.37 -5.57
N GLU A 137 8.83 -16.13 -5.19
CA GLU A 137 10.00 -15.66 -4.45
C GLU A 137 11.28 -16.08 -5.18
N MET A 138 12.31 -15.23 -5.16
CA MET A 138 13.60 -15.49 -5.78
C MET A 138 14.72 -14.99 -4.86
N LYS A 139 15.75 -15.80 -4.67
CA LYS A 139 17.00 -15.38 -4.04
C LYS A 139 18.05 -15.14 -5.11
N GLN A 140 18.61 -13.94 -5.14
CA GLN A 140 19.71 -13.56 -6.02
C GLN A 140 21.04 -13.51 -5.27
N SER A 141 22.14 -13.48 -6.02
CA SER A 141 23.48 -13.26 -5.47
C SER A 141 23.57 -11.91 -4.73
N GLY A 142 24.51 -11.80 -3.79
CA GLY A 142 24.73 -10.55 -3.07
C GLY A 142 23.64 -10.20 -2.05
N GLY A 143 22.89 -11.18 -1.56
CA GLY A 143 21.93 -11.02 -0.45
C GLY A 143 20.59 -10.38 -0.83
N LEU A 144 20.28 -10.28 -2.13
CA LEU A 144 19.00 -9.74 -2.59
C LEU A 144 17.93 -10.82 -2.66
N HIS A 145 16.81 -10.58 -1.97
CA HIS A 145 15.60 -11.40 -2.03
C HIS A 145 14.53 -10.62 -2.81
N ILE A 146 13.95 -11.21 -3.85
CA ILE A 146 12.89 -10.61 -4.64
C ILE A 146 11.59 -11.36 -4.34
N ILE A 147 10.56 -10.62 -3.95
CA ILE A 147 9.23 -11.15 -3.65
C ILE A 147 8.25 -10.52 -4.63
N HIS A 148 7.61 -11.35 -5.46
CA HIS A 148 6.57 -10.91 -6.38
C HIS A 148 5.21 -11.08 -5.71
N LEU A 149 4.50 -9.98 -5.58
CA LEU A 149 3.15 -9.89 -5.05
C LEU A 149 2.19 -9.46 -6.14
N LYS A 150 0.94 -9.91 -6.04
CA LYS A 150 -0.15 -9.42 -6.86
C LYS A 150 -1.29 -8.98 -5.96
N GLN A 151 -1.80 -7.78 -6.17
CA GLN A 151 -3.02 -7.32 -5.54
C GLN A 151 -4.18 -8.22 -5.97
N ILE A 152 -4.97 -8.67 -4.99
CA ILE A 152 -6.17 -9.46 -5.19
C ILE A 152 -7.38 -8.69 -4.65
N GLU A 153 -8.57 -9.04 -5.13
CA GLU A 153 -9.81 -8.50 -4.58
C GLU A 153 -9.94 -8.89 -3.10
N PRO A 154 -10.37 -7.97 -2.23
CA PRO A 154 -10.58 -8.31 -0.84
C PRO A 154 -11.78 -9.27 -0.71
N PRO A 155 -11.73 -10.23 0.23
CA PRO A 155 -12.89 -11.08 0.55
C PRO A 155 -14.07 -10.27 1.11
N TYR A 156 -13.80 -9.07 1.64
CA TYR A 156 -14.81 -8.15 2.17
C TYR A 156 -14.45 -6.69 1.86
N PHE A 157 -15.40 -5.91 1.35
CA PHE A 157 -15.22 -4.47 1.17
C PHE A 157 -15.48 -3.73 2.49
N LEU A 158 -14.43 -3.26 3.15
CA LEU A 158 -14.55 -2.52 4.43
C LEU A 158 -15.04 -1.08 4.23
N LEU A 159 -14.68 -0.46 3.11
CA LEU A 159 -15.13 0.86 2.70
C LEU A 159 -15.44 0.76 1.20
N GLY A 160 -16.71 0.98 0.83
CA GLY A 160 -17.07 1.13 -0.58
C GLY A 160 -16.35 2.35 -1.14
N SER A 161 -15.89 2.27 -2.41
CA SER A 161 -15.56 3.50 -3.14
C SER A 161 -16.79 4.42 -3.06
N PRO A 162 -16.62 5.73 -2.81
CA PRO A 162 -17.72 6.69 -2.88
C PRO A 162 -18.51 6.59 -4.20
N GLU A 163 -17.86 6.12 -5.27
CA GLU A 163 -18.46 5.92 -6.60
C GLU A 163 -19.37 4.68 -6.69
N LYS A 164 -19.25 3.71 -5.77
CA LYS A 164 -20.10 2.50 -5.71
C LYS A 164 -21.26 2.64 -4.73
N VAL A 165 -21.39 3.78 -4.04
CA VAL A 165 -22.58 4.08 -3.22
C VAL A 165 -23.68 4.61 -4.14
N ASP A 166 -24.25 3.70 -4.92
CA ASP A 166 -25.67 3.51 -5.18
C ASP A 166 -25.91 2.89 -6.56
N ARG A 167 -26.44 1.67 -6.57
CA ARG A 167 -27.42 1.12 -7.52
C ARG A 167 -27.76 -0.31 -7.08
N LYS A 168 -28.79 -0.39 -6.23
CA LYS A 168 -29.77 -1.48 -6.03
C LYS A 168 -29.29 -2.94 -6.06
N SER A 169 -29.68 -3.70 -5.03
CA SER A 169 -30.20 -5.07 -5.19
C SER A 169 -30.86 -5.58 -3.88
N PRO A 170 -31.76 -6.58 -3.94
CA PRO A 170 -33.16 -6.42 -3.56
C PRO A 170 -33.55 -7.18 -2.28
N HIS A 171 -34.77 -6.89 -1.81
CA HIS A 171 -35.61 -7.61 -0.86
C HIS A 171 -35.03 -8.87 -0.19
N VAL A 172 -34.76 -8.77 1.11
CA VAL A 172 -34.81 -9.94 2.01
C VAL A 172 -36.28 -10.18 2.34
N SER A 173 -36.82 -11.26 1.78
CA SER A 173 -38.15 -11.78 2.09
C SER A 173 -38.27 -12.09 3.58
N GLN A 174 -39.39 -11.68 4.15
CA GLN A 174 -39.74 -11.88 5.56
C GLN A 174 -39.95 -13.37 5.84
N TYR A 175 -39.27 -13.90 6.85
CA TYR A 175 -39.76 -15.08 7.57
C TYR A 175 -40.84 -14.60 8.55
N HIS A 176 -42.10 -14.97 8.29
CA HIS A 176 -43.13 -15.01 9.32
C HIS A 176 -43.40 -16.48 9.69
N LYS A 177 -43.54 -16.63 11.02
CA LYS A 177 -43.92 -17.77 11.86
C LYS A 177 -44.81 -18.84 11.24
#